data_AF-A0AAV4NIE9-F1
#
_entry.id   AF-A0AAV4NIE9-F1
#
_cell.length_a   1.000
_cell.length_b   1.000
_cell.length_c   1.000
_cell.angle_alpha   90.00
_cell.angle_beta   90.00
_cell.angle_gamma   90.00
#
_symmetry.space_group_name_H-M   'P 1'
#
loop_
_entity.id
_entity.type
_entity.pdbx_description
1 polymer ?
#
loop_
_entity_poly.entity_id
_entity_poly.type
_entity_poly.pdbx_seq_one_letter_code
_entity_poly.pdbx_strand_id
1 'polypeptide(L)'
;MSKRSAEEENVCSFFLERKKRHCRMKKGEGMSFCPHHSHLGSDLNPQKGSRIPCPYDSSHFCYESKLQKHLKKCNARKKEEPEYFIENVNIDADNSSVNNKLSLKDVSDDELMTFIQKIRTLYSELHLVNNEIIKMHPLLKSEMDNSDDKLNNFKHMKQQASLLSIMDEFQFLKYGSCFVEFGAGRGQLMYWIVQCAEEREKKSFILIDKSAQRHKISRSKAILRNHFLD
;
A
#
# COMPACT_ATOMS: atom_id res chain seq x y z
N MET A 1 -11.35 21.52 -37.58
CA MET A 1 -10.43 21.55 -36.42
C MET A 1 -11.29 21.49 -35.16
N SER A 2 -11.36 20.32 -34.52
CA SER A 2 -12.22 20.11 -33.34
C SER A 2 -11.65 20.88 -32.15
N LYS A 3 -12.44 21.79 -31.58
CA LYS A 3 -12.08 22.54 -30.37
C LYS A 3 -11.99 21.56 -29.19
N ARG A 4 -10.80 21.40 -28.62
CA ARG A 4 -10.61 20.69 -27.35
C ARG A 4 -11.38 21.41 -26.24
N SER A 5 -12.00 20.66 -25.33
CA SER A 5 -12.71 21.25 -24.18
C SER A 5 -11.72 21.97 -23.25
N ALA A 6 -12.16 23.01 -22.55
CA ALA A 6 -11.31 23.84 -21.68
C ALA A 6 -10.55 23.06 -20.58
N GLU A 7 -11.02 21.85 -20.22
CA GLU A 7 -10.31 20.96 -19.29
C GLU A 7 -9.07 20.28 -19.91
N GLU A 8 -9.03 20.12 -21.23
CA GLU A 8 -7.88 19.54 -21.95
C GLU A 8 -6.75 20.56 -22.20
N GLU A 9 -7.02 21.86 -22.07
CA GLU A 9 -5.98 22.88 -22.26
C GLU A 9 -4.97 22.91 -21.11
N ASN A 10 -5.34 22.47 -19.91
CA ASN A 10 -4.49 22.56 -18.72
C ASN A 10 -3.74 21.24 -18.39
N VAL A 11 -3.71 20.28 -19.30
CA VAL A 11 -2.98 19.02 -19.12
C VAL A 11 -1.70 18.98 -19.96
N CYS A 12 -0.73 18.23 -19.46
CA CYS A 12 0.57 18.05 -20.08
C CYS A 12 0.48 17.42 -21.48
N SER A 13 1.16 18.04 -22.45
CA SER A 13 1.21 17.61 -23.85
C SER A 13 2.04 16.33 -24.10
N PHE A 14 2.66 15.74 -23.08
CA PHE A 14 3.46 14.52 -23.24
C PHE A 14 2.58 13.28 -23.49
N PHE A 15 2.85 12.54 -24.55
CA PHE A 15 2.10 11.33 -24.92
C PHE A 15 2.74 10.07 -24.31
N LEU A 16 1.95 9.28 -23.57
CA LEU A 16 2.39 8.04 -22.95
C LEU A 16 2.08 6.87 -23.90
N GLU A 17 3.07 6.42 -24.67
CA GLU A 17 2.90 5.37 -25.69
C GLU A 17 2.27 4.08 -25.15
N ARG A 18 2.78 3.58 -24.02
CA ARG A 18 2.26 2.37 -23.36
C ARG A 18 0.79 2.50 -22.93
N LYS A 19 0.33 3.71 -22.59
CA LYS A 19 -1.03 3.98 -22.11
C LYS A 19 -1.94 4.58 -23.20
N LYS A 20 -1.40 4.81 -24.41
CA LYS A 20 -2.08 5.42 -25.57
C LYS A 20 -2.89 6.67 -25.22
N ARG A 21 -2.33 7.55 -24.37
CA ARG A 21 -2.97 8.81 -23.95
C ARG A 21 -1.96 9.86 -23.50
N HIS A 22 -2.35 11.13 -23.49
CA HIS A 22 -1.55 12.20 -22.89
C HIS A 22 -1.45 12.08 -21.36
N CYS A 23 -0.39 12.67 -20.81
CA CYS A 23 -0.19 12.80 -19.38
C CYS A 23 -1.30 13.69 -18.77
N ARG A 24 -2.01 13.16 -17.76
CA ARG A 24 -3.12 13.88 -17.09
C ARG A 24 -2.65 14.91 -16.05
N MET A 25 -1.35 15.08 -15.89
CA MET A 25 -0.81 16.01 -14.90
C MET A 25 -1.01 17.44 -15.39
N LYS A 26 -1.40 18.34 -14.47
CA LYS A 26 -1.61 19.75 -14.80
C LYS A 26 -0.30 20.42 -15.22
N LYS A 27 -0.38 21.27 -16.24
CA LYS A 27 0.73 22.14 -16.66
C LYS A 27 0.68 23.47 -15.90
N GLY A 28 1.78 24.21 -15.87
CA GLY A 28 1.78 25.58 -15.37
C GLY A 28 1.15 26.53 -16.40
N GLU A 29 0.71 27.71 -15.98
CA GLU A 29 0.26 28.74 -16.91
C GLU A 29 1.38 29.06 -17.92
N GLY A 30 1.03 29.07 -19.22
CA GLY A 30 1.98 29.29 -20.32
C GLY A 30 2.94 28.14 -20.63
N MET A 31 2.88 27.01 -19.91
CA MET A 31 3.72 25.83 -20.17
C MET A 31 2.99 24.79 -21.00
N SER A 32 3.71 24.06 -21.86
CA SER A 32 3.20 22.91 -22.62
C SER A 32 3.23 21.61 -21.82
N PHE A 33 4.18 21.47 -20.88
CA PHE A 33 4.38 20.25 -20.10
C PHE A 33 4.15 20.44 -18.58
N CYS A 34 3.82 19.35 -17.89
CA CYS A 34 3.73 19.34 -16.43
C CYS A 34 5.12 19.43 -15.77
N PRO A 35 5.19 19.72 -14.46
CA PRO A 35 6.44 19.71 -13.70
C PRO A 35 7.16 18.37 -13.62
N HIS A 36 6.69 17.29 -14.26
CA HIS A 36 7.49 16.07 -14.44
C HIS A 36 8.17 16.05 -15.82
N HIS A 37 7.44 16.44 -16.87
CA HIS A 37 7.88 16.42 -18.26
C HIS A 37 8.41 17.77 -18.77
N SER A 38 8.52 18.78 -17.90
CA SER A 38 9.01 20.12 -18.28
C SER A 38 10.46 20.14 -18.80
N HIS A 39 11.20 19.04 -18.67
CA HIS A 39 12.54 18.88 -19.22
C HIS A 39 12.54 18.56 -20.73
N LEU A 40 11.38 18.19 -21.30
CA LEU A 40 11.21 17.81 -22.71
C LEU A 40 10.84 18.99 -23.63
N GLY A 41 10.64 20.18 -23.07
CA GLY A 41 10.22 21.36 -23.83
C GLY A 41 11.02 22.59 -23.45
N SER A 42 10.79 23.68 -24.19
CA SER A 42 11.33 25.01 -23.94
C SER A 42 10.65 25.73 -22.76
N ASP A 43 9.72 25.07 -22.07
CA ASP A 43 8.97 25.58 -20.90
C ASP A 43 9.81 25.70 -19.61
N LEU A 44 11.15 25.68 -19.73
CA LEU A 44 12.02 25.87 -18.60
C LEU A 44 11.91 27.33 -18.17
N ASN A 45 11.47 27.56 -16.93
CA ASN A 45 11.49 28.88 -16.34
C ASN A 45 12.95 29.39 -16.34
N PRO A 46 13.29 30.46 -17.10
CA PRO A 46 14.67 30.93 -17.24
C PRO A 46 15.33 31.27 -15.90
N GLN A 47 14.52 31.67 -14.90
CA GLN A 47 14.99 32.01 -13.56
C GLN A 47 15.34 30.78 -12.70
N LYS A 48 14.79 29.59 -13.00
CA LYS A 48 15.00 28.36 -12.21
C LYS A 48 16.09 27.45 -12.80
N GLY A 49 16.47 27.68 -14.05
CA GLY A 49 17.52 26.97 -14.76
C GLY A 49 17.09 25.58 -15.26
N SER A 50 18.08 24.83 -15.76
CA SER A 50 17.91 23.51 -16.36
C SER A 50 17.44 22.46 -15.35
N ARG A 51 16.73 21.45 -15.86
CA ARG A 51 16.37 20.25 -15.10
C ARG A 51 17.20 19.08 -15.58
N ILE A 52 17.78 18.37 -14.62
CA ILE A 52 18.64 17.23 -14.84
C ILE A 52 18.00 15.97 -14.23
N PRO A 53 18.27 14.78 -14.79
CA PRO A 53 17.87 13.52 -14.17
C PRO A 53 18.51 13.38 -12.78
N CYS A 54 17.80 12.74 -11.86
CA CYS A 54 18.36 12.48 -10.54
C CYS A 54 19.50 11.45 -10.63
N PRO A 55 20.65 11.70 -9.98
CA PRO A 55 21.76 10.73 -9.94
C PRO A 55 21.43 9.39 -9.28
N TYR A 56 20.41 9.34 -8.40
CA TYR A 56 20.00 8.09 -7.75
C TYR A 56 18.95 7.30 -8.55
N ASP A 57 18.18 7.95 -9.41
CA ASP A 57 17.15 7.31 -10.24
C ASP A 57 16.84 8.20 -11.45
N SER A 58 17.16 7.72 -12.64
CA SER A 58 16.94 8.45 -13.89
C SER A 58 15.45 8.59 -14.25
N SER A 59 14.54 7.95 -13.52
CA SER A 59 13.09 8.04 -13.76
C SER A 59 12.50 9.41 -13.39
N HIS A 60 13.17 10.20 -12.55
CA HIS A 60 12.70 11.53 -12.13
C HIS A 60 13.75 12.63 -12.29
N PHE A 61 13.26 13.87 -12.35
CA PHE A 61 14.07 15.05 -12.69
C PHE A 61 14.01 16.11 -11.59
N CYS A 62 15.12 16.81 -11.34
CA CYS A 62 15.20 17.95 -10.42
C CYS A 62 15.85 19.16 -11.10
N TYR A 63 15.61 20.37 -10.56
CA TYR A 63 16.36 21.55 -10.98
C TYR A 63 17.83 21.40 -10.58
N GLU A 64 18.74 21.71 -11.49
CA GLU A 64 20.18 21.67 -11.26
C GLU A 64 20.58 22.51 -10.04
N SER A 65 20.03 23.73 -9.95
CA SER A 65 20.19 24.65 -8.80
C SER A 65 19.75 24.07 -7.46
N LYS A 66 18.90 23.03 -7.46
CA LYS A 66 18.37 22.38 -6.26
C LYS A 66 18.83 20.94 -6.12
N LEU A 67 19.80 20.48 -6.91
CA LEU A 67 20.29 19.11 -6.88
C LEU A 67 20.73 18.70 -5.46
N GLN A 68 21.56 19.52 -4.81
CA GLN A 68 22.05 19.23 -3.46
C GLN A 68 20.93 19.09 -2.42
N LYS A 69 19.90 19.95 -2.51
CA LYS A 69 18.71 19.85 -1.63
C LYS A 69 17.86 18.63 -1.98
N HIS A 70 17.79 18.26 -3.26
CA HIS A 70 17.07 17.08 -3.73
C HIS A 70 17.74 15.79 -3.23
N LEU A 71 19.05 15.64 -3.39
CA LEU A 71 19.81 14.44 -2.99
C LEU A 71 19.59 14.10 -1.52
N LYS A 72 19.48 15.10 -0.63
CA LYS A 72 19.22 14.88 0.80
C LYS A 72 17.86 14.24 1.10
N LYS A 73 16.83 14.53 0.30
CA LYS A 73 15.44 14.10 0.52
C LYS A 73 14.90 13.13 -0.54
N CYS A 74 15.75 12.69 -1.46
CA CYS A 74 15.34 11.85 -2.56
C CYS A 74 14.90 10.48 -2.03
N ASN A 75 13.76 9.97 -2.49
CA ASN A 75 13.27 8.65 -2.10
C ASN A 75 14.15 7.52 -2.67
N ALA A 76 14.83 7.77 -3.79
CA ALA A 76 15.76 6.82 -4.41
C ALA A 76 17.15 6.81 -3.73
N ARG A 77 17.41 7.74 -2.79
CA ARG A 77 18.64 7.71 -2.01
C ARG A 77 18.69 6.40 -1.20
N LYS A 78 19.79 5.66 -1.30
CA LYS A 78 20.05 4.50 -0.42
C LYS A 78 20.03 4.99 1.03
N LYS A 79 19.09 4.47 1.82
CA LYS A 79 19.02 4.74 3.25
C LYS A 79 19.97 3.79 3.95
N GLU A 80 20.62 4.26 4.99
CA GLU A 80 21.31 3.37 5.92
C GLU A 80 20.27 2.44 6.52
N GLU A 81 20.56 1.15 6.45
CA GLU A 81 19.73 0.13 7.06
C GLU A 81 19.98 0.16 8.57
N PRO A 82 18.93 0.01 9.39
CA PRO A 82 19.08 0.03 10.84
C PRO A 82 19.85 -1.21 11.33
N GLU A 83 20.47 -1.14 12.52
CA GLU A 83 21.27 -2.24 13.08
C GLU A 83 20.51 -3.57 13.22
N TYR A 84 19.19 -3.51 13.42
CA TYR A 84 18.33 -4.69 13.50
C TYR A 84 17.94 -5.27 12.13
N PHE A 85 18.32 -4.62 11.03
CA PHE A 85 18.12 -5.16 9.69
C PHE A 85 19.30 -6.07 9.35
N ILE A 86 18.99 -7.33 9.12
CA ILE A 86 19.92 -8.31 8.61
C ILE A 86 19.36 -8.77 7.26
N GLU A 87 20.06 -8.43 6.18
CA GLU A 87 19.66 -8.84 4.84
C GLU A 87 19.58 -10.37 4.79
N ASN A 88 18.48 -10.90 4.26
CA ASN A 88 18.24 -12.33 4.10
C ASN A 88 18.20 -13.16 5.40
N VAL A 89 17.92 -12.56 6.57
CA VAL A 89 17.85 -13.28 7.86
C VAL A 89 16.81 -14.41 7.92
N ASN A 90 15.76 -14.32 7.11
CA ASN A 90 14.71 -15.36 7.02
C ASN A 90 14.96 -16.34 5.86
N ILE A 91 16.12 -16.28 5.21
CA ILE A 91 16.53 -17.26 4.20
C ILE A 91 17.36 -18.32 4.92
N ASP A 92 16.97 -19.58 4.78
CA ASP A 92 17.74 -20.69 5.32
C ASP A 92 19.17 -20.64 4.75
N ALA A 93 20.15 -20.50 5.65
CA ALA A 93 21.56 -20.28 5.32
C ALA A 93 22.17 -21.38 4.43
N ASP A 94 21.57 -22.57 4.43
CA ASP A 94 21.99 -23.72 3.62
C ASP A 94 21.69 -23.57 2.11
N ASN A 95 20.91 -22.55 1.69
CA ASN A 95 20.65 -22.25 0.28
C ASN A 95 21.48 -21.07 -0.26
N SER A 96 22.53 -20.67 0.45
CA SER A 96 23.36 -19.50 0.12
C SER A 96 24.24 -19.65 -1.14
N SER A 97 24.22 -20.80 -1.84
CA SER A 97 25.12 -21.04 -2.97
C SER A 97 24.49 -21.18 -4.35
N VAL A 98 23.17 -21.08 -4.53
CA VAL A 98 22.63 -21.00 -5.90
C VAL A 98 21.39 -20.12 -5.98
N ASN A 99 21.54 -18.95 -6.60
CA ASN A 99 20.42 -18.16 -7.11
C ASN A 99 19.80 -18.87 -8.33
N ASN A 100 19.38 -20.12 -8.16
CA ASN A 100 18.55 -20.85 -9.10
C ASN A 100 17.13 -20.31 -8.96
N LYS A 101 16.92 -19.05 -9.33
CA LYS A 101 15.58 -18.57 -9.67
C LYS A 101 15.15 -19.35 -10.91
N LEU A 102 14.62 -20.55 -10.70
CA LEU A 102 13.97 -21.34 -11.72
C LEU A 102 12.85 -20.47 -12.28
N SER A 103 13.02 -20.02 -13.51
CA SER A 103 11.92 -19.40 -14.24
C SER A 103 10.96 -20.52 -14.63
N LEU A 104 9.67 -20.22 -14.66
CA LEU A 104 8.69 -21.17 -15.22
C LEU A 104 9.01 -21.58 -16.66
N LYS A 105 9.78 -20.77 -17.38
CA LYS A 105 10.25 -21.06 -18.75
C LYS A 105 11.33 -22.15 -18.80
N ASP A 106 12.04 -22.36 -17.70
CA ASP A 106 13.16 -23.30 -17.61
C ASP A 106 12.71 -24.68 -17.10
N VAL A 107 11.42 -24.83 -16.77
CA VAL A 107 10.79 -26.07 -16.31
C VAL A 107 10.08 -26.72 -17.50
N SER A 108 10.27 -28.02 -17.69
CA SER A 108 9.60 -28.75 -18.77
C SER A 108 8.08 -28.86 -18.52
N ASP A 109 7.30 -29.01 -19.59
CA ASP A 109 5.85 -29.20 -19.49
C ASP A 109 5.50 -30.44 -18.66
N ASP A 110 6.28 -31.53 -18.78
CA ASP A 110 6.07 -32.77 -18.04
C ASP A 110 6.29 -32.61 -16.53
N GLU A 111 7.33 -31.88 -16.13
CA GLU A 111 7.59 -31.56 -14.72
C GLU A 111 6.49 -30.68 -14.14
N LEU A 112 6.04 -29.67 -14.90
CA LEU A 112 4.96 -28.78 -14.50
C LEU A 112 3.65 -29.55 -14.33
N MET A 113 3.32 -30.43 -15.28
CA MET A 113 2.13 -31.28 -15.21
C MET A 113 2.19 -32.25 -14.02
N THR A 114 3.36 -32.81 -13.72
CA THR A 114 3.58 -33.64 -12.54
C THR A 114 3.35 -32.85 -11.25
N PHE A 115 3.84 -31.61 -11.17
CA PHE A 115 3.63 -30.73 -10.03
C PHE A 115 2.15 -30.36 -9.84
N ILE A 116 1.46 -30.00 -10.94
CA ILE A 116 0.02 -29.73 -10.93
C ILE A 116 -0.75 -30.96 -10.41
N GLN A 117 -0.38 -32.15 -10.87
CA GLN A 117 -1.03 -33.38 -10.44
C GLN A 117 -0.82 -33.64 -8.94
N LYS A 118 0.39 -33.42 -8.42
CA LYS A 118 0.67 -33.50 -6.97
C LYS A 118 -0.22 -32.57 -6.16
N ILE A 119 -0.35 -31.31 -6.57
CA ILE A 119 -1.23 -30.34 -5.88
C ILE A 119 -2.69 -30.80 -5.92
N ARG A 120 -3.18 -31.27 -7.08
CA ARG A 120 -4.55 -31.77 -7.22
C ARG A 120 -4.83 -32.97 -6.34
N THR A 121 -3.91 -33.93 -6.29
CA THR A 121 -4.00 -35.11 -5.42
C THR A 121 -4.06 -34.69 -3.95
N LEU A 122 -3.13 -33.85 -3.49
CA LEU A 122 -3.14 -33.33 -2.12
C LEU A 122 -4.45 -32.61 -1.80
N TYR A 123 -4.94 -31.76 -2.70
CA TYR A 123 -6.20 -31.06 -2.51
C TYR A 123 -7.39 -32.02 -2.38
N SER A 124 -7.42 -33.10 -3.16
CA SER A 124 -8.47 -34.12 -3.08
C SER A 124 -8.39 -34.95 -1.80
N GLU A 125 -7.17 -35.25 -1.32
CA GLU A 125 -6.93 -36.07 -0.13
C GLU A 125 -7.14 -35.30 1.19
N LEU A 126 -6.82 -34.01 1.21
CA LEU A 126 -6.91 -33.19 2.42
C LEU A 126 -8.36 -32.95 2.89
N HIS A 127 -9.38 -33.37 2.11
CA HIS A 127 -10.80 -33.21 2.43
C HIS A 127 -11.11 -31.86 3.13
N LEU A 128 -10.55 -30.77 2.59
CA LEU A 128 -10.65 -29.45 3.20
C LEU A 128 -12.10 -28.99 3.13
N VAL A 129 -12.81 -29.09 4.25
CA VAL A 129 -14.11 -28.46 4.40
C VAL A 129 -13.86 -26.98 4.63
N ASN A 130 -13.88 -26.21 3.54
CA ASN A 130 -13.86 -24.75 3.61
C ASN A 130 -15.23 -24.28 4.10
N ASN A 131 -15.38 -24.15 5.41
CA ASN A 131 -16.52 -23.46 6.00
C ASN A 131 -16.33 -21.95 5.80
N GLU A 132 -16.98 -21.39 4.78
CA GLU A 132 -17.01 -19.94 4.59
C GLU A 132 -17.86 -19.30 5.71
N ILE A 133 -17.19 -18.69 6.68
CA ILE A 133 -17.84 -17.92 7.73
C ILE A 133 -17.90 -16.45 7.27
N ILE A 134 -19.01 -16.08 6.65
CA ILE A 134 -19.32 -14.68 6.33
C ILE A 134 -20.33 -14.18 7.36
N LYS A 135 -19.85 -13.47 8.36
CA LYS A 135 -20.67 -12.87 9.41
C LYS A 135 -20.60 -11.35 9.34
N MET A 136 -21.63 -10.68 9.86
CA MET A 136 -21.69 -9.23 9.89
C MET A 136 -21.76 -8.77 11.34
N HIS A 137 -20.69 -8.12 11.81
CA HIS A 137 -20.66 -7.59 13.18
C HIS A 137 -21.67 -6.44 13.33
N PRO A 138 -22.55 -6.44 14.35
CA PRO A 138 -23.61 -5.45 14.49
C PRO A 138 -23.12 -4.00 14.41
N LEU A 139 -21.98 -3.72 15.04
CA LEU A 139 -21.37 -2.38 15.06
C LEU A 139 -21.08 -1.83 13.64
N LEU A 140 -20.48 -2.64 12.76
CA LEU A 140 -20.20 -2.21 11.39
C LEU A 140 -21.43 -2.24 10.50
N LYS A 141 -22.40 -3.13 10.78
CA LYS A 141 -23.69 -3.12 10.09
C LYS A 141 -24.37 -1.76 10.26
N SER A 142 -24.45 -1.28 11.52
CA SER A 142 -25.02 0.04 11.82
C SER A 142 -24.25 1.18 11.17
N GLU A 143 -22.91 1.14 11.13
CA GLU A 143 -22.12 2.16 10.43
C GLU A 143 -22.40 2.16 8.91
N MET A 144 -22.48 0.98 8.30
CA MET A 144 -22.75 0.84 6.86
C MET A 144 -24.13 1.39 6.49
N ASP A 145 -25.15 1.08 7.30
CA ASP A 145 -26.52 1.55 7.08
C ASP A 145 -26.65 3.08 7.21
N ASN A 146 -25.75 3.72 7.98
CA ASN A 146 -25.72 5.17 8.20
C ASN A 146 -24.83 5.93 7.19
N SER A 147 -24.20 5.24 6.23
CA SER A 147 -23.24 5.84 5.30
C SER A 147 -23.78 5.93 3.87
N ASP A 148 -23.75 7.13 3.27
CA ASP A 148 -24.08 7.38 1.85
C ASP A 148 -22.94 6.98 0.88
N ASP A 149 -21.89 6.32 1.38
CA ASP A 149 -20.58 6.30 0.74
C ASP A 149 -20.32 5.05 -0.15
N LYS A 150 -19.61 5.24 -1.26
CA LYS A 150 -19.61 4.36 -2.46
C LYS A 150 -19.18 2.90 -2.25
N LEU A 151 -19.59 2.03 -3.21
CA LEU A 151 -19.31 0.58 -3.35
C LEU A 151 -17.93 0.07 -2.86
N ASN A 152 -16.85 0.82 -3.06
CA ASN A 152 -15.50 0.38 -2.68
C ASN A 152 -15.26 0.39 -1.16
N ASN A 153 -15.88 1.32 -0.42
CA ASN A 153 -15.78 1.34 1.05
C ASN A 153 -16.55 0.15 1.65
N PHE A 154 -17.71 -0.20 1.09
CA PHE A 154 -18.51 -1.33 1.56
C PHE A 154 -17.79 -2.68 1.48
N LYS A 155 -16.90 -2.89 0.49
CA LYS A 155 -16.10 -4.13 0.43
C LYS A 155 -15.18 -4.26 1.65
N HIS A 156 -14.43 -3.21 1.96
CA HIS A 156 -13.52 -3.21 3.11
C HIS A 156 -14.27 -3.32 4.44
N MET A 157 -15.42 -2.63 4.56
CA MET A 157 -16.26 -2.71 5.75
C MET A 157 -16.83 -4.12 5.95
N LYS A 158 -17.34 -4.78 4.90
CA LYS A 158 -17.81 -6.17 4.99
C LYS A 158 -16.72 -7.13 5.46
N GLN A 159 -15.50 -6.96 4.94
CA GLN A 159 -14.35 -7.77 5.34
C GLN A 159 -14.00 -7.56 6.81
N GLN A 160 -13.94 -6.30 7.27
CA GLN A 160 -13.69 -5.96 8.67
C GLN A 160 -14.81 -6.48 9.59
N ALA A 161 -16.06 -6.38 9.17
CA ALA A 161 -17.21 -6.85 9.94
C ALA A 161 -17.17 -8.36 10.14
N SER A 162 -16.78 -9.11 9.11
CA SER A 162 -16.63 -10.56 9.21
C SER A 162 -15.51 -10.96 10.15
N LEU A 163 -14.35 -10.28 10.08
CA LEU A 163 -13.25 -10.51 11.02
C LEU A 163 -13.67 -10.24 12.46
N LEU A 164 -14.33 -9.11 12.73
CA LEU A 164 -14.79 -8.75 14.07
C LEU A 164 -15.81 -9.75 14.62
N SER A 165 -16.75 -10.21 13.80
CA SER A 165 -17.71 -11.25 14.21
C SER A 165 -17.02 -12.54 14.62
N ILE A 166 -16.01 -12.97 13.87
CA ILE A 166 -15.21 -14.16 14.21
C ILE A 166 -14.45 -13.91 15.52
N MET A 167 -13.81 -12.75 15.66
CA MET A 167 -13.07 -12.41 16.89
C MET A 167 -13.97 -12.37 18.13
N ASP A 168 -15.22 -11.90 18.01
CA ASP A 168 -16.19 -11.90 19.10
C ASP A 168 -16.70 -13.32 19.43
N GLU A 169 -17.01 -14.12 18.40
CA GLU A 169 -17.45 -15.52 18.54
C GLU A 169 -16.41 -16.37 19.27
N PHE A 170 -15.13 -16.21 18.92
CA PHE A 170 -14.02 -16.88 19.58
C PHE A 170 -13.52 -16.16 20.84
N GLN A 171 -14.22 -15.11 21.28
CA GLN A 171 -13.94 -14.35 22.51
C GLN A 171 -12.56 -13.68 22.56
N PHE A 172 -11.91 -13.47 21.42
CA PHE A 172 -10.64 -12.75 21.33
C PHE A 172 -10.74 -11.29 21.77
N LEU A 173 -11.95 -10.71 21.70
CA LEU A 173 -12.19 -9.32 22.10
C LEU A 173 -12.41 -9.15 23.63
N LYS A 174 -12.55 -10.23 24.40
CA LYS A 174 -13.04 -10.23 25.80
C LYS A 174 -11.98 -10.38 26.89
N TYR A 175 -10.72 -10.71 26.59
CA TYR A 175 -9.74 -10.93 27.65
C TYR A 175 -8.36 -10.47 27.25
N GLY A 176 -7.76 -9.56 28.05
CA GLY A 176 -6.32 -9.35 28.23
C GLY A 176 -5.42 -9.45 26.99
N SER A 177 -5.90 -9.01 25.83
CA SER A 177 -5.24 -9.28 24.56
C SER A 177 -4.37 -8.11 24.11
N CYS A 178 -3.21 -8.45 23.55
CA CYS A 178 -2.40 -7.51 22.78
C CYS A 178 -2.69 -7.73 21.30
N PHE A 179 -3.23 -6.71 20.63
CA PHE A 179 -3.48 -6.75 19.19
C PHE A 179 -2.35 -6.09 18.45
N VAL A 180 -1.79 -6.80 17.47
CA VAL A 180 -0.75 -6.29 16.58
C VAL A 180 -1.26 -6.35 15.14
N GLU A 181 -1.52 -5.20 14.53
CA GLU A 181 -1.93 -5.10 13.12
C GLU A 181 -0.71 -4.84 12.24
N PHE A 182 -0.28 -5.85 11.47
CA PHE A 182 0.74 -5.70 10.44
C PHE A 182 0.14 -5.20 9.13
N GLY A 183 0.82 -4.26 8.48
CA GLY A 183 0.29 -3.61 7.28
C GLY A 183 -0.95 -2.77 7.56
N ALA A 184 -1.00 -2.16 8.75
CA ALA A 184 -2.20 -1.48 9.25
C ALA A 184 -2.71 -0.34 8.35
N GLY A 185 -1.86 0.23 7.49
CA GLY A 185 -2.20 1.29 6.58
C GLY A 185 -2.80 2.50 7.32
N ARG A 186 -4.11 2.70 7.16
CA ARG A 186 -4.89 3.76 7.83
C ARG A 186 -5.42 3.37 9.22
N GLY A 187 -5.23 2.13 9.65
CA GLY A 187 -5.63 1.60 10.96
C GLY A 187 -7.13 1.33 11.10
N GLN A 188 -7.81 1.00 10.01
CA GLN A 188 -9.27 0.83 10.01
C GLN A 188 -9.73 -0.41 10.81
N LEU A 189 -9.06 -1.55 10.64
CA LEU A 189 -9.44 -2.76 11.37
C LEU A 189 -9.17 -2.58 12.87
N MET A 190 -7.99 -2.11 13.25
CA MET A 190 -7.68 -1.84 14.66
C MET A 190 -8.64 -0.83 15.28
N TYR A 191 -9.04 0.21 14.55
CA TYR A 191 -10.06 1.15 15.04
C TYR A 191 -11.33 0.43 15.48
N TRP A 192 -11.86 -0.49 14.66
CA TRP A 192 -13.06 -1.23 15.02
C TRP A 192 -12.85 -2.23 16.14
N ILE A 193 -11.70 -2.89 16.20
CA ILE A 193 -11.34 -3.77 17.32
C ILE A 193 -11.37 -2.99 18.65
N VAL A 194 -10.83 -1.76 18.66
CA VAL A 194 -10.86 -0.87 19.82
C VAL A 194 -12.30 -0.48 20.20
N GLN A 195 -13.18 -0.22 19.22
CA GLN A 195 -14.59 0.10 19.50
C GLN A 195 -15.36 -1.09 20.10
N CYS A 196 -14.99 -2.32 19.76
CA CYS A 196 -15.59 -3.53 20.32
C CYS A 196 -14.99 -3.94 21.66
N ALA A 197 -13.80 -3.44 22.00
CA ALA A 197 -13.13 -3.77 23.25
C ALA A 197 -13.75 -2.99 24.43
N GLU A 198 -14.18 -3.71 25.47
CA GLU A 198 -14.67 -3.06 26.68
C GLU A 198 -13.59 -2.20 27.36
N GLU A 199 -13.96 -0.98 27.78
CA GLU A 199 -13.05 0.01 28.39
C GLU A 199 -12.38 -0.48 29.69
N ARG A 200 -12.95 -1.50 30.33
CA ARG A 200 -12.52 -2.00 31.65
C ARG A 200 -11.37 -3.00 31.58
N GLU A 201 -10.96 -3.42 30.39
CA GLU A 201 -9.89 -4.39 30.21
C GLU A 201 -8.61 -3.70 29.73
N LYS A 202 -7.51 -3.91 30.47
CA LYS A 202 -6.18 -3.50 30.01
C LYS A 202 -5.83 -4.26 28.72
N LYS A 203 -5.94 -3.58 27.58
CA LYS A 203 -5.57 -4.06 26.25
C LYS A 203 -4.49 -3.18 25.64
N SER A 204 -3.63 -3.78 24.83
CA SER A 204 -2.57 -3.06 24.11
C SER A 204 -2.78 -3.20 22.61
N PHE A 205 -2.69 -2.08 21.89
CA PHE A 205 -2.93 -2.03 20.45
C PHE A 205 -1.69 -1.48 19.75
N ILE A 206 -1.08 -2.29 18.88
CA ILE A 206 0.14 -1.97 18.15
C ILE A 206 -0.18 -1.99 16.66
N LEU A 207 0.12 -0.89 15.96
CA LEU A 207 -0.06 -0.78 14.52
C LEU A 207 1.30 -0.69 13.84
N ILE A 208 1.60 -1.66 12.98
CA ILE A 208 2.87 -1.78 12.26
C ILE A 208 2.60 -1.57 10.77
N ASP A 209 3.26 -0.57 10.17
CA ASP A 209 3.22 -0.36 8.72
C ASP A 209 4.56 0.18 8.23
N LYS A 210 5.01 -0.28 7.07
CA LYS A 210 6.25 0.17 6.42
C LYS A 210 6.15 1.62 5.92
N SER A 211 4.94 2.07 5.60
CA SER A 211 4.66 3.34 4.98
C SER A 211 4.07 4.35 5.97
N ALA A 212 4.54 5.59 5.88
CA ALA A 212 3.96 6.72 6.61
C ALA A 212 2.65 7.17 5.93
N GLN A 213 1.59 6.36 6.04
CA GLN A 213 0.28 6.69 5.49
C GLN A 213 -0.25 7.98 6.11
N ARG A 214 -0.70 8.91 5.25
CA ARG A 214 -1.44 10.12 5.65
C ARG A 214 -2.89 9.74 5.94
N HIS A 215 -3.56 10.50 6.79
CA HIS A 215 -4.95 10.24 7.18
C HIS A 215 -5.17 8.84 7.80
N LYS A 216 -4.22 8.36 8.63
CA LYS A 216 -4.57 7.36 9.64
C LYS A 216 -5.80 7.87 10.39
N ILE A 217 -6.77 7.00 10.68
CA ILE A 217 -7.97 7.39 11.43
C ILE A 217 -7.50 8.17 12.65
N SER A 218 -7.73 9.48 12.62
CA SER A 218 -7.04 10.43 13.48
C SER A 218 -7.68 10.44 14.87
N ARG A 219 -6.89 10.86 15.86
CA ARG A 219 -7.20 11.01 17.30
C ARG A 219 -8.53 11.71 17.65
N SER A 220 -9.24 12.31 16.70
CA SER A 220 -10.52 12.99 16.93
C SER A 220 -11.70 12.08 17.27
N LYS A 221 -11.64 10.77 16.94
CA LYS A 221 -12.63 9.76 17.41
C LYS A 221 -12.05 8.72 18.38
N ALA A 222 -10.73 8.71 18.56
CA ALA A 222 -10.04 7.75 19.42
C ALA A 222 -9.26 8.49 20.50
N ILE A 223 -9.88 8.68 21.66
CA ILE A 223 -9.15 8.95 22.91
C ILE A 223 -8.46 7.63 23.30
N LEU A 224 -7.36 7.32 22.63
CA LEU A 224 -6.39 6.37 23.15
C LEU A 224 -5.39 7.20 23.97
N ARG A 225 -5.62 7.24 25.29
CA ARG A 225 -4.61 7.71 26.24
C ARG A 225 -3.38 6.82 26.06
N ASN A 226 -2.26 7.46 25.69
CA ASN A 226 -0.95 6.84 25.71
C ASN A 226 -0.69 6.28 27.10
N HIS A 227 -0.59 4.96 27.22
CA HIS A 227 0.30 4.33 28.20
C HIS A 227 1.36 3.61 27.39
N PHE A 228 2.26 4.39 26.79
CA PHE A 228 3.60 3.89 26.52
C PHE A 228 4.30 3.85 27.87
N LEU A 229 4.57 2.62 28.33
CA LEU A 229 5.66 2.21 29.22
C LEU A 229 6.24 3.31 30.13
N ASP A 230 5.84 3.28 31.40
CA ASP A 230 6.77 3.40 32.53
C ASP A 230 6.80 2.03 33.23
#